data_AF-A0A7K1GUD5-F1
#
_entry.id   AF-A0A7K1GUD5-F1
#
_cell.length_a   1.000
_cell.length_b   1.000
_cell.length_c   1.000
_cell.angle_alpha   90.00
_cell.angle_beta   90.00
_cell.angle_gamma   90.00
#
_symmetry.space_group_name_H-M   'P 1'
#
loop_
_entity.id
_entity.type
_entity.pdbx_description
1 polymer ?
#
loop_
_entity_poly.entity_id
_entity_poly.type
_entity_poly.pdbx_seq_one_letter_code
_entity_poly.pdbx_strand_id
1 'polypeptide(L)'
;RKSTYNEVFDSTPYPTEGLVPLEAARGTLVLLNGTLPHRSGPNTSDKPRHAYTLHAIDGTTNYPSDNWLQRTSLPMRGFSN
;
A
#
# COMPACT_ATOMS: atom_id res chain seq x y z
N ARG A 1 -22.05 9.81 1.79
CA ARG A 1 -20.58 9.56 1.73
C ARG A 1 -20.31 8.36 2.62
N LYS A 2 -19.97 7.18 2.09
CA LYS A 2 -19.50 6.07 2.93
C LYS A 2 -18.01 6.31 3.17
N SER A 3 -17.62 6.58 4.41
CA SER A 3 -16.20 6.64 4.79
C SER A 3 -15.65 5.22 4.88
N THR A 4 -14.33 5.08 4.68
CA THR A 4 -13.62 3.86 5.09
C THR A 4 -13.82 3.67 6.59
N TYR A 5 -14.16 2.46 7.00
CA TYR A 5 -14.17 2.05 8.40
C TYR A 5 -13.23 0.86 8.54
N ASN A 6 -12.57 0.73 9.69
CA ASN A 6 -11.73 -0.41 10.02
C ASN A 6 -12.45 -1.23 11.06
N GLU A 7 -12.51 -2.55 10.87
CA GLU A 7 -12.97 -3.48 11.89
C GLU A 7 -11.78 -3.80 12.81
N VAL A 8 -11.97 -3.67 14.13
CA VAL A 8 -10.96 -4.06 15.10
C VAL A 8 -11.07 -5.56 15.30
N PHE A 9 -10.24 -6.32 14.58
CA PHE A 9 -10.14 -7.77 14.74
C PHE A 9 -9.35 -8.15 16.00
N ASP A 10 -8.31 -7.37 16.32
CA ASP A 10 -7.45 -7.52 17.49
C ASP A 10 -7.12 -6.11 18.04
N SER A 11 -7.30 -5.91 19.35
CA SER A 11 -7.03 -4.63 20.02
C SER A 11 -5.57 -4.49 20.50
N THR A 12 -4.77 -5.54 20.34
CA THR A 12 -3.33 -5.53 20.66
C THR A 12 -2.65 -4.40 19.87
N PRO A 13 -1.90 -3.50 20.53
CA PRO A 13 -1.16 -2.46 19.84
C PRO A 13 -0.21 -3.05 18.79
N TYR A 14 -0.14 -2.42 17.63
CA TYR A 14 0.78 -2.83 16.59
C TYR A 14 2.23 -2.72 17.09
N PRO A 15 3.08 -3.76 16.95
CA PRO A 15 4.46 -3.69 17.40
C PRO A 15 5.23 -2.65 16.59
N THR A 16 5.88 -1.72 17.28
CA THR A 16 6.64 -0.62 16.64
C THR A 16 8.14 -0.73 16.85
N GLU A 17 8.55 -1.69 17.67
CA GLU A 17 9.93 -2.05 17.92
C GLU A 17 10.56 -2.57 16.62
N GLY A 18 11.77 -2.08 16.31
CA GLY A 18 12.53 -2.53 15.13
C GLY A 18 12.07 -1.92 13.80
N LEU A 19 11.11 -0.99 13.78
CA LEU A 19 10.79 -0.23 12.58
C LEU A 19 12.00 0.64 12.16
N VAL A 20 12.35 0.58 10.88
CA VAL A 20 13.46 1.34 10.31
C VAL A 20 12.92 2.46 9.40
N PRO A 21 13.25 3.74 9.65
CA PRO A 21 12.91 4.83 8.75
C PRO A 21 13.56 4.66 7.38
N LEU A 22 12.80 4.89 6.32
CA LEU A 22 13.26 4.74 4.94
C LEU A 22 13.15 6.09 4.23
N GLU A 23 14.14 6.95 4.47
CA GLU A 23 14.23 8.26 3.82
C GLU A 23 14.61 8.10 2.35
N ALA A 24 13.89 8.81 1.48
CA ALA A 24 14.01 8.67 0.04
C ALA A 24 14.06 10.06 -0.61
N ALA A 25 15.10 10.30 -1.40
CA ALA A 25 15.18 11.50 -2.23
C ALA A 25 14.11 11.47 -3.35
N ARG A 26 13.80 12.64 -3.91
CA ARG A 26 12.89 12.72 -5.06
C ARG A 26 13.42 11.86 -6.21
N GLY A 27 12.57 10.99 -6.75
CA GLY A 27 12.92 10.09 -7.85
C GLY A 27 13.40 8.70 -7.41
N THR A 28 13.61 8.48 -6.11
CA THR A 28 13.89 7.14 -5.57
C THR A 28 12.67 6.24 -5.72
N LEU A 29 12.91 5.02 -6.22
CA LEU A 29 11.94 3.93 -6.20
C LEU A 29 12.15 3.08 -4.95
N VAL A 30 11.10 2.91 -4.15
CA VAL A 30 11.07 1.97 -3.02
C VAL A 30 10.19 0.79 -3.42
N LEU A 31 10.78 -0.40 -3.49
CA LEU A 31 10.04 -1.64 -3.77
C LEU A 31 9.64 -2.31 -2.45
N LEU A 32 8.34 -2.49 -2.26
CA LEU A 32 7.78 -3.16 -1.08
C LEU A 32 7.26 -4.54 -1.49
N ASN A 33 7.61 -5.57 -0.74
CA ASN A 33 6.94 -6.86 -0.86
C ASN A 33 5.48 -6.73 -0.38
N GLY A 34 4.55 -7.46 -1.01
CA GLY A 34 3.12 -7.41 -0.66
C GLY A 34 2.79 -7.78 0.79
N THR A 35 3.68 -8.50 1.48
CA THR A 35 3.53 -8.85 2.90
C THR A 35 4.39 -8.01 3.85
N LEU A 36 5.18 -7.06 3.33
CA LEU A 36 6.05 -6.23 4.15
C LEU A 36 5.21 -5.26 4.99
N PRO A 37 5.21 -5.37 6.32
CA PRO A 37 4.49 -4.41 7.13
C PRO A 37 5.18 -3.05 7.07
N HIS A 38 4.41 -2.01 6.76
CA HIS A 38 4.93 -0.66 6.56
C HIS A 38 3.92 0.39 7.02
N ARG A 39 4.42 1.55 7.45
CA ARG A 39 3.61 2.68 7.87
C ARG A 39 4.30 3.99 7.57
N SER A 40 3.53 5.07 7.53
CA SER A 40 4.07 6.43 7.56
C SER A 40 3.34 7.24 8.61
N GLY A 41 4.08 8.02 9.40
CA GLY A 41 3.50 8.99 10.32
C GLY A 41 2.92 10.21 9.58
N PRO A 42 2.15 11.05 10.30
CA PRO A 42 1.67 12.33 9.76
C PRO A 42 2.85 13.21 9.34
N ASN A 43 2.66 13.99 8.27
CA ASN A 43 3.62 15.01 7.88
C ASN A 43 3.42 16.25 8.76
N THR A 44 4.41 16.60 9.58
CA THR A 44 4.39 17.76 10.49
C THR A 44 5.14 18.98 9.93
N SER A 45 5.67 18.89 8.71
CA SER A 45 6.35 19.99 8.03
C SER A 45 5.39 20.87 7.22
N ASP A 46 5.89 22.02 6.77
CA ASP A 46 5.22 22.95 5.85
C ASP A 46 5.34 22.54 4.37
N LYS A 47 6.06 21.44 4.07
CA LYS A 47 6.31 20.97 2.70
C LYS A 47 5.50 19.72 2.39
N PRO A 48 4.95 19.58 1.18
CA PRO A 48 4.25 18.36 0.78
C PRO A 48 5.21 17.19 0.58
N ARG A 49 4.75 15.97 0.88
CA ARG A 49 5.49 14.71 0.69
C ARG A 49 4.82 13.86 -0.40
N HIS A 50 4.85 14.35 -1.64
CA HIS A 50 4.22 13.66 -2.78
C HIS A 50 4.92 12.32 -3.06
N ALA A 51 4.10 11.30 -3.32
CA ALA A 51 4.54 9.98 -3.76
C ALA A 51 3.54 9.45 -4.80
N TYR A 52 4.05 8.71 -5.78
CA TYR A 52 3.24 7.96 -6.73
C TYR A 52 3.43 6.48 -6.45
N THR A 53 2.34 5.73 -6.31
CA THR A 53 2.38 4.31 -5.97
C THR A 53 1.64 3.49 -7.02
N LEU A 54 2.24 2.35 -7.35
CA LEU A 54 1.65 1.31 -8.18
C LEU A 54 1.69 0.01 -7.38
N HIS A 55 0.62 -0.78 -7.46
CA HIS A 55 0.61 -2.15 -6.97
C HIS A 55 0.58 -3.08 -8.17
N ALA A 56 1.45 -4.07 -8.17
CA ALA A 56 1.52 -5.10 -9.19
C ALA A 56 1.30 -6.47 -8.54
N ILE A 57 0.64 -7.36 -9.25
CA ILE A 57 0.48 -8.76 -8.89
C ILE A 57 0.96 -9.61 -10.07
N ASP A 58 1.28 -10.87 -9.81
CA ASP A 58 1.60 -11.83 -10.86
C ASP A 58 0.41 -12.00 -11.81
N GLY A 59 0.66 -12.01 -13.12
CA GLY A 59 -0.38 -12.20 -14.14
C GLY A 59 -1.03 -13.58 -14.11
N THR A 60 -0.41 -14.57 -13.45
CA THR A 60 -0.94 -15.94 -13.32
C THR A 60 -1.61 -16.22 -11.98
N THR A 61 -1.63 -15.27 -11.04
CA THR A 61 -2.28 -15.50 -9.74
C THR A 61 -3.80 -15.34 -9.82
N ASN A 62 -4.52 -16.12 -9.02
CA ASN A 62 -5.93 -15.83 -8.77
C ASN A 62 -6.05 -14.57 -7.91
N TYR A 63 -6.90 -13.63 -8.31
CA TYR A 63 -7.22 -12.45 -7.51
C TYR A 63 -8.39 -12.77 -6.57
N PRO A 64 -8.22 -12.71 -5.24
CA PRO A 64 -9.27 -13.07 -4.27
C PRO A 64 -10.57 -12.30 -4.48
N SER A 65 -11.69 -13.01 -4.43
CA SER A 65 -13.04 -12.45 -4.62
C SER A 65 -13.51 -11.59 -3.43
N ASP A 66 -12.86 -11.75 -2.28
CA ASP A 66 -13.10 -11.01 -1.04
C ASP A 66 -12.20 -9.77 -0.89
N ASN A 67 -11.28 -9.52 -1.83
CA ASN A 67 -10.56 -8.25 -1.87
C ASN A 67 -11.54 -7.08 -2.01
N TRP A 68 -11.32 -6.05 -1.19
CA TRP A 68 -12.18 -4.85 -1.15
C TRP A 68 -12.28 -4.15 -2.52
N LEU A 69 -11.18 -4.16 -3.29
CA LEU A 69 -11.13 -3.59 -4.63
C LEU A 69 -11.39 -4.68 -5.65
N GLN A 70 -12.51 -4.60 -6.37
CA GLN A 70 -12.78 -5.42 -7.55
C GLN A 70 -12.79 -4.53 -8.79
N ARG A 71 -12.24 -5.02 -9.91
CA ARG A 71 -12.02 -4.23 -11.14
C ARG A 71 -12.86 -4.72 -12.31
N THR A 72 -14.19 -4.60 -12.20
CA THR A 72 -15.15 -5.13 -13.19
C THR A 72 -15.10 -4.41 -14.54
N SER A 73 -14.86 -3.09 -14.56
CA SER A 73 -14.85 -2.27 -15.79
C SER A 73 -13.45 -1.85 -16.26
N LEU A 74 -12.41 -2.18 -15.48
CA LEU A 74 -11.03 -1.78 -15.78
C LEU A 74 -10.10 -2.98 -15.51
N PRO A 75 -10.06 -3.98 -16.40
CA PRO A 75 -9.31 -5.21 -16.16
C PRO A 75 -7.84 -4.90 -15.87
N MET A 76 -7.20 -5.75 -15.06
CA MET A 76 -5.77 -5.65 -14.84
C MET A 76 -5.05 -5.90 -16.16
N ARG A 77 -4.03 -5.09 -16.46
CA ARG A 77 -3.23 -5.20 -17.67
C ARG A 77 -1.77 -5.27 -17.28
N GLY A 78 -1.06 -6.24 -17.85
CA GLY A 78 0.39 -6.32 -17.79
C GLY A 78 1.03 -5.54 -18.94
N PHE A 79 2.34 -5.72 -19.08
CA PHE A 79 3.10 -5.18 -20.21
C PHE A 79 2.98 -6.13 -21.40
N SER A 80 2.73 -5.59 -22.59
CA SER A 80 2.89 -6.33 -23.83
C SER A 80 4.39 -6.53 -24.06
N ASN A 81 4.84 -7.77 -24.24
CA ASN A 81 6.15 -8.04 -24.83
C ASN A 81 6.14 -7.69 -26.32
#